data_AF-A0A9P5RTI3-F1
#
_entry.id   AF-A0A9P5RTI3-F1
#
_cell.length_a   1.000
_cell.length_b   1.000
_cell.length_c   1.000
_cell.angle_alpha   90.00
_cell.angle_beta   90.00
_cell.angle_gamma   90.00
#
_symmetry.space_group_name_H-M   'P 1'
#
loop_
_entity.id
_entity.type
_entity.pdbx_description
1 polymer ?
#
loop_
_entity_poly.entity_id
_entity_poly.type
_entity_poly.pdbx_seq_one_letter_code
_entity_poly.pdbx_strand_id
1 'polypeptide(L)'
;MKSFTAILFSAVAILVLASAVPVPQEAEPTTTSDTRNQKCKIPIQKTFDTCVPNGGDPSACQAAFNKGNEDCNKDYPTSLS
;
A
#
# COMPACT_ATOMS: atom_id res chain seq x y z
N MET A 1 24.87 -37.21 -41.74
CA MET A 1 25.17 -37.96 -40.50
C MET A 1 25.40 -37.00 -39.34
N LYS A 2 24.40 -36.79 -38.50
CA LYS A 2 24.45 -36.79 -37.03
C LYS A 2 23.13 -36.26 -36.50
N SER A 3 22.36 -37.23 -36.06
CA SER A 3 21.05 -37.16 -35.42
C SER A 3 21.17 -36.76 -33.95
N PHE A 4 19.98 -36.56 -33.36
CA PHE A 4 19.65 -36.60 -31.93
C PHE A 4 19.98 -35.30 -31.17
N THR A 5 19.10 -34.68 -30.38
CA THR A 5 18.04 -35.27 -29.56
C THR A 5 17.01 -34.19 -29.23
N ALA A 6 15.75 -34.43 -29.57
CA ALA A 6 14.61 -33.71 -29.02
C ALA A 6 14.47 -34.10 -27.54
N ILE A 7 14.56 -33.13 -26.63
CA ILE A 7 14.25 -33.36 -25.22
C ILE A 7 12.88 -32.76 -24.94
N LEU A 8 11.88 -33.62 -25.09
CA LEU A 8 10.56 -33.52 -24.49
C LEU A 8 10.74 -33.48 -22.97
N PHE A 9 10.65 -32.31 -22.35
CA PHE A 9 10.52 -32.23 -20.91
C PHE A 9 9.06 -32.42 -20.53
N SER A 10 8.85 -33.61 -19.97
CA SER A 10 7.65 -34.18 -19.41
C SER A 10 6.73 -33.17 -18.71
N ALA A 11 5.45 -33.33 -19.02
CA ALA A 11 4.33 -32.83 -18.24
C ALA A 11 4.51 -33.18 -16.76
N VAL A 12 4.62 -32.15 -15.93
CA VAL A 12 4.31 -32.27 -14.50
C VAL A 12 2.92 -31.68 -14.32
N ALA A 13 1.91 -32.53 -14.48
CA ALA A 13 0.55 -32.25 -14.06
C ALA A 13 0.53 -32.27 -12.52
N ILE A 14 0.74 -31.11 -11.90
CA ILE A 14 0.50 -30.95 -10.46
C ILE A 14 -1.00 -30.71 -10.29
N LEU A 15 -1.75 -31.80 -10.11
CA LEU A 15 -3.10 -31.73 -9.52
C LEU A 15 -2.94 -31.26 -8.06
N VAL A 16 -2.97 -29.95 -7.85
CA VAL A 16 -3.18 -29.41 -6.50
C VAL A 16 -4.68 -29.39 -6.27
N LEU A 17 -5.16 -30.36 -5.49
CA LEU A 17 -6.47 -30.25 -4.84
C LEU A 17 -6.41 -29.05 -3.88
N ALA A 18 -6.78 -27.88 -4.35
CA ALA A 18 -7.08 -26.75 -3.48
C ALA A 18 -8.43 -27.03 -2.83
N SER A 19 -8.36 -27.64 -1.64
CA SER A 19 -9.40 -27.61 -0.63
C SER A 19 -10.00 -26.21 -0.57
N ALA A 20 -11.33 -26.14 -0.43
CA ALA A 20 -12.10 -24.92 -0.25
C ALA A 20 -11.74 -24.24 1.09
N VAL A 21 -10.51 -23.74 1.20
CA VAL A 21 -10.10 -22.83 2.25
C VAL A 21 -10.93 -21.57 2.01
N PRO A 22 -11.80 -21.16 2.94
CA PRO A 22 -12.43 -19.85 2.83
C PRO A 22 -11.31 -18.84 2.72
N VAL A 23 -11.23 -18.17 1.57
CA VAL A 23 -10.32 -17.05 1.33
C VAL A 23 -10.53 -16.10 2.52
N PRO A 24 -9.51 -15.81 3.33
CA PRO A 24 -9.61 -14.77 4.33
C PRO A 24 -10.12 -13.53 3.59
N GLN A 25 -11.33 -13.07 3.92
CA GLN A 25 -11.88 -11.88 3.31
C GLN A 25 -10.86 -10.78 3.56
N GLU A 26 -10.20 -10.36 2.49
CA GLU A 26 -9.39 -9.14 2.47
C GLU A 26 -10.32 -8.07 3.02
N ALA A 27 -10.02 -7.58 4.22
CA ALA A 27 -10.92 -6.71 4.97
C ALA A 27 -11.42 -5.63 4.02
N GLU A 28 -12.73 -5.60 3.79
CA GLU A 28 -13.34 -4.57 2.94
C GLU A 28 -12.78 -3.24 3.40
N PRO A 29 -12.19 -2.43 2.50
CA PRO A 29 -11.57 -1.19 2.90
C PRO A 29 -12.61 -0.38 3.66
N THR A 30 -12.37 -0.21 4.96
CA THR A 30 -13.21 0.64 5.78
C THR A 30 -13.16 2.01 5.10
N THR A 31 -14.30 2.42 4.54
CA THR A 31 -14.45 3.61 3.69
C THR A 31 -13.86 4.87 4.35
N THR A 32 -13.81 4.89 5.67
CA THR A 32 -13.15 5.92 6.49
C THR A 32 -11.62 5.96 6.32
N SER A 33 -10.94 4.82 6.29
CA SER A 33 -9.49 4.72 6.08
C SER A 33 -9.10 5.21 4.68
N ASP A 34 -9.88 4.84 3.67
CA ASP A 34 -9.71 5.31 2.29
C ASP A 34 -9.97 6.81 2.17
N THR A 35 -11.02 7.31 2.83
CA THR A 35 -11.35 8.75 2.82
C THR A 35 -10.25 9.57 3.51
N ARG A 36 -9.74 9.12 4.65
CA ARG A 36 -8.63 9.79 5.35
C ARG A 36 -7.36 9.81 4.51
N ASN A 37 -7.02 8.68 3.88
CA ASN A 37 -5.85 8.60 3.01
C ASN A 37 -5.96 9.60 1.86
N GLN A 38 -7.12 9.69 1.22
CA GLN A 38 -7.35 10.61 0.10
C GLN A 38 -7.42 12.08 0.51
N LYS A 39 -8.14 12.40 1.60
CA LYS A 39 -8.40 13.79 2.02
C LYS A 39 -7.24 14.40 2.79
N CYS A 40 -6.43 13.59 3.47
CA CYS A 40 -5.38 14.10 4.35
C CYS A 40 -4.00 13.56 4.02
N LYS A 41 -3.82 12.24 4.04
CA LYS A 41 -2.47 11.66 3.98
C LYS A 41 -1.74 12.06 2.69
N ILE A 42 -2.41 11.93 1.55
CA ILE A 42 -1.84 12.29 0.24
C ILE A 42 -1.43 13.78 0.15
N PRO A 43 -2.30 14.76 0.43
CA PRO A 43 -1.91 16.18 0.33
C PRO A 43 -0.87 16.61 1.38
N ILE A 44 -0.95 16.10 2.61
CA ILE A 44 0.01 16.42 3.68
C ILE A 44 1.38 15.83 3.36
N GLN A 45 1.43 14.58 2.89
CA GLN A 45 2.65 13.94 2.43
C GLN A 45 3.25 14.69 1.26
N LYS A 46 2.45 15.09 0.27
CA LYS A 46 2.92 15.90 -0.86
C LYS A 46 3.57 17.21 -0.39
N THR A 47 2.98 17.87 0.60
CA THR A 47 3.54 19.10 1.17
C THR A 47 4.91 18.83 1.79
N PHE A 48 5.02 17.77 2.60
CA PHE A 48 6.30 17.35 3.20
C PHE A 48 7.35 16.99 2.15
N ASP A 49 6.98 16.18 1.15
CA ASP A 49 7.86 15.74 0.07
C ASP A 49 8.39 16.91 -0.76
N THR A 50 7.63 18.00 -0.86
CA THR A 50 8.09 19.23 -1.51
C THR A 50 8.86 20.17 -0.58
N CYS A 51 8.74 20.04 0.74
CA CYS A 51 9.28 21.02 1.68
C CYS A 51 10.81 20.98 1.76
N VAL A 52 11.40 19.80 1.98
CA VAL A 52 12.86 19.64 2.12
C VAL A 52 13.61 19.91 0.80
N PRO A 53 13.18 19.39 -0.37
CA PRO A 53 13.87 19.65 -1.64
C PRO A 53 13.86 21.12 -2.08
N ASN A 54 12.89 21.91 -1.60
CA ASN A 54 12.82 23.36 -1.86
C ASN A 54 13.60 24.20 -0.83
N GLY A 55 14.44 23.58 -0.01
CA GLY A 55 15.27 24.27 0.97
C GLY A 55 14.56 24.56 2.30
N GLY A 56 13.41 23.93 2.56
CA GLY A 56 12.78 23.97 3.87
C GLY A 56 13.62 23.24 4.93
N ASP A 57 13.58 23.75 6.17
CA ASP A 57 14.21 23.07 7.30
C ASP A 57 13.51 21.72 7.57
N PRO A 58 14.25 20.60 7.63
CA PRO A 58 13.65 19.28 7.83
C PRO A 58 12.79 19.17 9.09
N SER A 59 13.17 19.83 10.18
CA SER A 59 12.41 19.80 11.44
C SER A 59 11.11 20.58 11.31
N ALA A 60 11.14 21.74 10.66
CA ALA A 60 9.96 22.54 10.35
C ALA A 60 9.00 21.80 9.40
N CYS A 61 9.53 21.15 8.36
CA CYS A 61 8.75 20.32 7.44
C CYS A 61 8.05 19.17 8.18
N GLN A 62 8.79 18.46 9.04
CA GLN A 62 8.26 17.37 9.85
C GLN A 62 7.20 17.86 10.85
N ALA A 63 7.42 19.01 11.49
CA ALA A 63 6.46 19.61 12.40
C ALA A 63 5.14 19.97 11.68
N ALA A 64 5.23 20.55 10.48
CA ALA A 64 4.06 20.84 9.66
C ALA A 64 3.32 19.58 9.21
N PHE A 65 4.05 18.52 8.83
CA PHE A 65 3.48 17.21 8.52
C PHE A 65 2.72 16.60 9.70
N ASN A 66 3.35 16.59 10.89
CA ASN A 66 2.74 16.07 12.10
C ASN A 66 1.48 16.85 12.49
N LYS A 67 1.56 18.18 12.47
CA LYS A 67 0.41 19.06 12.74
C LYS A 67 -0.73 18.81 11.74
N GLY A 68 -0.42 18.66 10.45
CA GLY A 68 -1.42 18.33 9.43
C GLY A 68 -2.11 16.99 9.71
N ASN A 69 -1.38 15.98 10.16
CA ASN A 69 -1.95 14.69 10.53
C ASN A 69 -2.83 14.77 11.79
N GLU A 70 -2.43 15.55 12.79
CA GLU A 70 -3.24 15.81 13.99
C GLU A 70 -4.53 16.54 13.65
N ASP A 71 -4.46 17.58 12.81
CA ASP A 71 -5.62 18.33 12.36
C ASP A 71 -6.57 17.43 11.56
N CYS A 72 -6.02 16.60 10.66
CA CYS A 72 -6.83 15.61 9.94
C CYS A 72 -7.53 14.62 10.88
N ASN A 73 -6.85 14.14 11.93
CA ASN A 73 -7.42 13.17 12.86
C ASN A 73 -8.63 13.71 13.64
N LYS A 74 -8.84 15.03 13.68
CA LYS A 74 -10.05 15.65 14.26
C LYS A 74 -11.28 15.37 13.41
N ASP A 75 -11.13 15.39 12.08
CA ASP A 75 -12.22 15.21 11.12
C ASP A 75 -12.33 13.75 10.63
N TYR A 76 -11.21 13.02 10.62
CA TYR A 76 -11.08 11.64 10.15
C TYR A 76 -10.24 10.83 11.15
N PRO A 77 -10.81 10.44 12.30
CA PRO A 77 -10.09 9.70 13.31
C PRO A 77 -9.58 8.35 12.78
N THR A 78 -8.32 8.02 13.10
CA THR A 78 -7.70 6.72 12.74
C THR A 78 -8.12 5.58 13.66
N SER A 79 -8.73 5.90 14.79
CA SER A 79 -9.34 4.94 15.71
C SER A 79 -10.80 4.79 15.33
N LEU A 80 -11.17 3.58 14.87
CA LEU A 80 -12.56 3.14 14.86
C LEU A 80 -13.04 3.18 16.33
N SER A 81 -13.90 4.13 16.66
CA SER A 81 -14.70 4.09 17.88
C SER A 81 -15.94 3.25 17.64
#